data_AF-A0A6T0RLI2-F1
#
_entry.id   AF-A0A6T0RLI2-F1
#
_cell.length_a   1.000
_cell.length_b   1.000
_cell.length_c   1.000
_cell.angle_alpha   90.00
_cell.angle_beta   90.00
_cell.angle_gamma   90.00
#
_symmetry.space_group_name_H-M   'P 1'
#
loop_
_entity.id
_entity.type
_entity.pdbx_description
1 polymer ?
#
loop_
_entity_poly.entity_id
_entity_poly.type
_entity_poly.pdbx_seq_one_letter_code
_entity_poly.pdbx_strand_id
1 'polypeptide(L)'
;LKPLLGPRSASRPPSRFPVPARWPSPRALMSRLSIAGVPRRAPRAARRRLAAAVALSAGLLAAAVGASAFASLGRRQLLGWSAAGVAAGLVRASPAPAAEFPGLGKPPGPFERDPNEAVLIGDPNSDEAKGAKATLIKLQEEAEDALAKLKANPQEDLSFMITRFGIGDLREASNIVNNLMDETTAAGTQRLQRLMIQAKYQFEDDIPFPVSQKGVVQPRGEKRLARIKTALEEYIKQSKELLRFF
;
A
#
# COMPACT_ATOMS: atom_id res chain seq x y z
N LEU A 1 59.62 2.28 55.32
CA LEU A 1 59.83 3.38 54.34
C LEU A 1 59.74 2.80 52.94
N LYS A 2 58.58 2.93 52.28
CA LYS A 2 58.31 2.48 50.89
C LYS A 2 58.11 3.75 50.04
N PRO A 3 58.76 3.90 48.87
CA PRO A 3 58.60 5.11 48.06
C PRO A 3 57.34 5.02 47.18
N LEU A 4 56.70 6.18 47.05
CA LEU A 4 55.48 6.45 46.29
C LEU A 4 55.78 6.44 44.78
N LEU A 5 55.07 5.59 44.03
CA LEU A 5 55.04 5.62 42.56
C LEU A 5 54.06 6.71 42.09
N GLY A 6 54.59 7.72 41.41
CA GLY A 6 53.82 8.82 40.81
C GLY A 6 53.08 8.40 39.52
N PRO A 7 52.07 9.20 39.10
CA PRO A 7 51.23 8.89 37.96
C PRO A 7 51.96 9.12 36.62
N ARG A 8 51.95 8.10 35.76
CA ARG A 8 52.43 8.19 34.38
C ARG A 8 51.44 8.98 33.53
N SER A 9 51.87 10.18 33.13
CA SER A 9 51.31 10.99 32.06
C SER A 9 51.28 10.18 30.74
N ALA A 10 50.08 9.88 30.25
CA ALA A 10 49.87 9.27 28.94
C ALA A 10 49.83 10.38 27.87
N SER A 11 50.89 10.49 27.09
CA SER A 11 50.95 11.33 25.89
C SER A 11 49.96 10.80 24.84
N ARG A 12 48.99 11.63 24.45
CA ARG A 12 48.11 11.34 23.31
C ARG A 12 48.90 11.49 21.99
N PRO A 13 48.79 10.56 21.04
CA PRO A 13 49.40 10.71 19.72
C PRO A 13 48.67 11.80 18.90
N PRO A 14 49.38 12.50 17.99
CA PRO A 14 48.80 13.53 17.15
C PRO A 14 47.87 12.91 16.10
N SER A 15 46.58 13.28 16.15
CA SER A 15 45.59 12.94 15.13
C SER A 15 45.90 13.67 13.82
N ARG A 16 46.62 13.02 12.90
CA ARG A 16 46.81 13.47 11.51
C ARG A 16 45.77 12.84 10.58
N PHE A 17 44.51 13.19 10.76
CA PHE A 17 43.50 12.98 9.72
C PHE A 17 42.97 14.34 9.28
N PRO A 18 43.16 14.74 8.00
CA PRO A 18 42.54 15.93 7.48
C PRO A 18 41.01 15.73 7.51
N VAL A 19 40.32 16.66 8.18
CA VAL A 19 38.86 16.72 8.17
C VAL A 19 38.43 16.93 6.71
N PRO A 20 37.66 16.02 6.09
CA PRO A 20 37.20 16.23 4.72
C PRO A 20 36.31 17.46 4.67
N ALA A 21 36.54 18.29 3.65
CA ALA A 21 35.77 19.49 3.38
C ALA A 21 34.27 19.18 3.39
N ARG A 22 33.54 20.02 4.12
CA ARG A 22 32.09 20.02 4.27
C ARG A 22 31.42 19.80 2.91
N TRP A 23 30.67 18.71 2.77
CA TRP A 23 29.88 18.45 1.57
C TRP A 23 28.93 19.63 1.31
N PRO A 24 28.85 20.14 0.07
CA PRO A 24 27.94 21.22 -0.26
C PRO A 24 26.50 20.77 -0.05
N SER A 25 25.70 21.62 0.61
CA SER A 25 24.29 21.34 0.86
C SER A 25 23.54 21.05 -0.46
N PRO A 26 22.53 20.15 -0.48
CA PRO A 26 21.77 19.80 -1.68
C PRO A 26 21.15 21.00 -2.42
N ARG A 27 20.92 22.12 -1.71
CA ARG A 27 20.45 23.38 -2.30
C ARG A 27 21.45 24.08 -3.21
N ALA A 28 22.76 23.85 -3.05
CA ALA A 28 23.79 24.49 -3.86
C ALA A 28 24.05 23.76 -5.20
N LEU A 29 23.63 22.49 -5.32
CA LEU A 29 23.77 21.70 -6.54
C LEU A 29 22.64 21.95 -7.56
N MET A 30 21.48 22.44 -7.11
CA MET A 30 20.31 22.69 -7.98
C MET A 30 20.36 24.02 -8.73
N SER A 31 21.31 24.91 -8.43
CA SER A 31 21.35 26.29 -8.98
C SER A 31 22.34 26.51 -10.13
N ARG A 32 23.02 25.46 -10.63
CA ARG A 32 24.00 25.57 -11.73
C ARG A 32 23.62 24.89 -13.04
N LEU A 33 22.40 24.37 -13.17
CA LEU A 33 21.87 23.90 -14.46
C LEU A 33 20.77 24.86 -14.94
N SER A 34 21.14 26.11 -15.18
CA SER A 34 20.32 27.05 -15.95
C SER A 34 20.84 27.05 -17.38
N ILE A 35 20.50 25.99 -18.11
CA ILE A 35 20.69 25.94 -19.56
C ILE A 35 19.65 26.89 -20.17
N ALA A 36 20.15 27.91 -20.83
CA ALA A 36 19.38 28.86 -21.61
C ALA A 36 18.60 28.13 -22.72
N GLY A 37 17.37 28.56 -22.96
CA GLY A 37 16.71 28.38 -24.26
C GLY A 37 15.66 27.28 -24.39
N VAL A 38 14.71 27.18 -23.45
CA VAL A 38 13.44 26.48 -23.73
C VAL A 38 12.26 27.44 -23.55
N PRO A 39 11.49 27.76 -24.61
CA PRO A 39 10.35 28.67 -24.51
C PRO A 39 9.26 28.10 -23.60
N ARG A 40 8.84 28.92 -22.63
CA ARG A 40 7.73 28.65 -21.72
C ARG A 40 6.38 28.88 -22.44
N ARG A 41 5.51 27.87 -22.31
CA ARG A 41 4.04 27.88 -22.31
C ARG A 41 3.30 28.25 -23.61
N ALA A 42 2.65 27.23 -24.19
CA ALA A 42 1.36 27.37 -24.83
C ALA A 42 0.21 27.13 -23.81
N PRO A 43 -0.93 27.82 -23.92
CA PRO A 43 -2.04 27.74 -22.98
C PRO A 43 -2.80 26.39 -23.08
N ARG A 44 -3.00 25.73 -21.94
CA ARG A 44 -3.93 24.59 -21.79
C ARG A 44 -5.35 25.12 -21.74
N ALA A 45 -5.93 25.38 -22.91
CA ALA A 45 -7.37 25.43 -23.13
C ALA A 45 -7.71 24.42 -24.24
N ALA A 46 -8.87 23.78 -24.13
CA ALA A 46 -9.44 22.80 -25.05
C ALA A 46 -8.84 21.38 -25.00
N ARG A 47 -9.42 20.54 -24.11
CA ARG A 47 -9.77 19.12 -24.35
C ARG A 47 -10.54 18.57 -23.13
N ARG A 48 -11.74 19.11 -22.94
CA ARG A 48 -12.81 18.54 -22.08
C ARG A 48 -14.08 18.46 -22.91
N ARG A 49 -14.09 17.65 -23.97
CA ARG A 49 -15.29 17.21 -24.70
C ARG A 49 -14.97 15.87 -25.35
N LEU A 50 -15.95 14.97 -25.35
CA LEU A 50 -15.97 13.61 -25.90
C LEU A 50 -15.58 12.47 -24.94
N ALA A 51 -16.49 12.15 -24.01
CA ALA A 51 -16.82 10.78 -23.59
C ALA A 51 -17.95 10.79 -22.55
N ALA A 52 -19.06 11.48 -22.84
CA ALA A 52 -20.28 11.43 -22.03
C ALA A 52 -21.49 11.47 -22.97
N ALA A 53 -21.62 10.42 -23.79
CA ALA A 53 -22.71 10.30 -24.76
C ALA A 53 -23.03 8.82 -25.07
N VAL A 54 -23.29 7.97 -24.06
CA VAL A 54 -24.06 6.70 -24.23
C VAL A 54 -24.82 6.30 -22.94
N ALA A 55 -25.27 7.25 -22.10
CA ALA A 55 -25.99 6.88 -20.87
C ALA A 55 -27.12 7.85 -20.48
N LEU A 56 -27.88 8.33 -21.47
CA LEU A 56 -29.03 9.23 -21.24
C LEU A 56 -30.11 9.03 -22.32
N SER A 57 -30.60 7.80 -22.47
CA SER A 57 -31.73 7.49 -23.36
C SER A 57 -32.65 6.39 -22.80
N ALA A 58 -32.93 6.45 -21.50
CA ALA A 58 -34.02 5.69 -20.88
C ALA A 58 -34.45 6.42 -19.59
N GLY A 59 -35.39 7.35 -19.69
CA GLY A 59 -35.92 8.04 -18.50
C GLY A 59 -36.54 9.42 -18.73
N LEU A 60 -37.04 9.72 -19.93
CA LEU A 60 -37.61 11.03 -20.27
C LEU A 60 -39.04 10.88 -20.82
N LEU A 61 -39.90 10.18 -20.07
CA LEU A 61 -41.32 9.97 -20.42
C LEU A 61 -42.24 9.79 -19.19
N ALA A 62 -41.91 10.43 -18.06
CA ALA A 62 -42.76 10.39 -16.86
C ALA A 62 -42.78 11.70 -16.06
N ALA A 63 -42.60 12.86 -16.70
CA ALA A 63 -42.63 14.17 -16.03
C ALA A 63 -43.25 15.28 -16.89
N ALA A 64 -44.32 14.98 -17.62
CA ALA A 64 -45.01 15.94 -18.50
C ALA A 64 -46.53 15.99 -18.26
N VAL A 65 -46.98 15.78 -17.02
CA VAL A 65 -48.35 16.11 -16.60
C VAL A 65 -48.27 16.71 -15.20
N GLY A 66 -48.44 18.03 -15.08
CA GLY A 66 -48.54 18.71 -13.78
C GLY A 66 -47.57 19.86 -13.54
N ALA A 67 -47.38 20.75 -14.52
CA ALA A 67 -46.66 22.01 -14.32
C ALA A 67 -47.43 23.18 -14.93
N SER A 68 -48.65 23.39 -14.45
CA SER A 68 -49.47 24.56 -14.82
C SER A 68 -50.43 24.98 -13.72
N ALA A 69 -49.95 25.00 -12.47
CA ALA A 69 -50.60 25.73 -11.38
C ALA A 69 -49.64 25.77 -10.19
N PHE A 70 -48.78 26.78 -10.07
CA PHE A 70 -48.18 27.24 -8.79
C PHE A 70 -47.23 28.43 -9.06
N ALA A 71 -47.72 29.41 -9.82
CA ALA A 71 -47.02 30.68 -10.04
C ALA A 71 -47.61 31.77 -9.13
N SER A 72 -47.75 31.53 -7.81
CA SER A 72 -48.18 32.58 -6.87
C SER A 72 -48.07 32.23 -5.39
N LEU A 73 -47.06 31.47 -4.93
CA LEU A 73 -46.89 31.19 -3.49
C LEU A 73 -45.47 31.52 -3.01
N GLY A 74 -45.43 32.33 -1.96
CA GLY A 74 -44.28 33.12 -1.51
C GLY A 74 -43.08 32.31 -1.00
N ARG A 75 -41.91 32.96 -1.09
CA ARG A 75 -40.59 32.45 -0.67
C ARG A 75 -40.47 31.92 0.77
N ARG A 76 -41.48 32.10 1.62
CA ARG A 76 -41.45 31.64 3.02
C ARG A 76 -42.07 30.25 3.26
N GLN A 77 -42.68 29.61 2.24
CA GLN A 77 -43.18 28.23 2.37
C GLN A 77 -42.25 27.15 1.78
N LEU A 78 -41.17 27.54 1.10
CA LEU A 78 -40.19 26.62 0.51
C LEU A 78 -39.26 25.92 1.52
N LEU A 79 -39.29 26.27 2.80
CA LEU A 79 -38.55 25.58 3.87
C LEU A 79 -39.33 24.46 4.55
N GLY A 80 -40.65 24.35 4.32
CA GLY A 80 -41.48 23.28 4.89
C GLY A 80 -41.49 21.98 4.07
N TRP A 81 -41.11 22.05 2.79
CA TRP A 81 -41.18 20.91 1.86
C TRP A 81 -39.85 20.19 1.62
N SER A 82 -38.75 20.68 2.22
CA SER A 82 -37.47 19.96 2.24
C SER A 82 -37.36 18.90 3.35
N ALA A 83 -38.39 18.74 4.17
CA ALA A 83 -38.42 17.73 5.25
C ALA A 83 -39.11 16.41 4.87
N ALA A 84 -39.85 16.36 3.76
CA ALA A 84 -40.61 15.17 3.35
C ALA A 84 -40.06 14.45 2.09
N GLY A 85 -38.95 14.94 1.51
CA GLY A 85 -38.45 14.50 0.19
C GLY A 85 -37.08 13.82 0.15
N VAL A 86 -36.45 13.51 1.29
CA VAL A 86 -35.09 12.90 1.33
C VAL A 86 -35.12 11.41 1.77
N ALA A 87 -36.30 10.85 2.03
CA ALA A 87 -36.43 9.46 2.52
C ALA A 87 -36.46 8.38 1.42
N ALA A 88 -36.37 8.72 0.13
CA ALA A 88 -36.57 7.76 -0.98
C ALA A 88 -35.36 7.58 -1.91
N GLY A 89 -34.16 8.03 -1.53
CA GLY A 89 -32.98 8.07 -2.41
C GLY A 89 -31.76 7.24 -1.96
N LEU A 90 -31.87 6.44 -0.90
CA LEU A 90 -30.82 5.52 -0.47
C LEU A 90 -31.26 4.07 -0.72
N VAL A 91 -31.61 3.74 -1.96
CA VAL A 91 -31.40 2.37 -2.41
C VAL A 91 -29.89 2.22 -2.50
N ARG A 92 -29.27 1.88 -1.36
CA ARG A 92 -27.97 1.21 -1.37
C ARG A 92 -28.13 0.11 -2.39
N ALA A 93 -27.37 0.17 -3.49
CA ALA A 93 -27.20 -0.99 -4.33
C ALA A 93 -26.64 -2.07 -3.40
N SER A 94 -27.55 -2.90 -2.87
CA SER A 94 -27.15 -4.12 -2.18
C SER A 94 -26.27 -4.85 -3.18
N PRO A 95 -25.05 -5.28 -2.80
CA PRO A 95 -24.27 -6.12 -3.68
C PRO A 95 -25.19 -7.26 -4.09
N ALA A 96 -25.45 -7.37 -5.40
CA ALA A 96 -26.30 -8.42 -5.92
C ALA A 96 -25.76 -9.73 -5.33
N PRO A 97 -26.57 -10.50 -4.58
CA PRO A 97 -26.12 -11.78 -4.09
C PRO A 97 -25.83 -12.60 -5.35
N ALA A 98 -24.55 -12.77 -5.67
CA ALA A 98 -24.12 -13.77 -6.62
C ALA A 98 -24.73 -15.06 -6.07
N ALA A 99 -25.67 -15.63 -6.81
CA ALA A 99 -26.42 -16.80 -6.38
C ALA A 99 -25.43 -17.92 -6.10
N GLU A 100 -25.08 -18.11 -4.82
CA GLU A 100 -24.32 -19.24 -4.34
C GLU A 100 -25.22 -20.45 -4.52
N PHE A 101 -25.14 -21.11 -5.68
CA PHE A 101 -25.82 -22.38 -5.90
C PHE A 101 -25.27 -23.37 -4.86
N PRO A 102 -26.11 -23.87 -3.92
CA PRO A 102 -25.66 -24.82 -2.91
C PRO A 102 -25.17 -26.09 -3.61
N GLY A 103 -23.85 -26.32 -3.57
CA GLY A 103 -23.21 -27.50 -4.16
C GLY A 103 -22.23 -27.21 -5.31
N LEU A 104 -22.23 -26.02 -5.93
CA LEU A 104 -21.30 -25.71 -7.03
C LEU A 104 -20.03 -24.96 -6.61
N GLY A 105 -19.89 -24.67 -5.32
CA GLY A 105 -18.78 -23.85 -4.81
C GLY A 105 -18.84 -22.41 -5.34
N LYS A 106 -17.93 -21.57 -4.86
CA LYS A 106 -17.73 -20.25 -5.45
C LYS A 106 -16.95 -20.47 -6.75
N PRO A 107 -17.49 -20.09 -7.93
CA PRO A 107 -16.68 -20.14 -9.13
C PRO A 107 -15.42 -19.30 -8.87
N PRO A 108 -14.22 -19.82 -9.20
CA PRO A 108 -12.99 -19.08 -8.95
C PRO A 108 -13.10 -17.71 -9.59
N GLY A 109 -12.76 -16.67 -8.83
CA GLY A 109 -12.73 -15.32 -9.38
C GLY A 109 -11.82 -15.27 -10.61
N PRO A 110 -11.99 -14.30 -11.52
CA PRO A 110 -11.17 -14.20 -12.74
C PRO A 110 -9.65 -14.05 -12.48
N PHE A 111 -9.26 -13.82 -11.22
CA PHE A 111 -7.88 -13.68 -10.77
C PHE A 111 -7.47 -14.71 -9.71
N GLU A 112 -8.36 -15.64 -9.36
CA GLU A 112 -8.08 -16.74 -8.44
C GLU A 112 -7.70 -17.95 -9.29
N ARG A 113 -6.41 -18.09 -9.54
CA ARG A 113 -5.83 -19.21 -10.28
C ARG A 113 -5.24 -20.21 -9.30
N ASP A 114 -5.54 -21.49 -9.53
CA ASP A 114 -4.90 -22.56 -8.78
C ASP A 114 -3.42 -22.66 -9.15
N PRO A 115 -2.49 -22.73 -8.17
CA PRO A 115 -1.06 -22.82 -8.46
C PRO A 115 -0.69 -24.06 -9.29
N ASN A 116 -1.49 -25.11 -9.23
CA ASN A 116 -1.27 -26.34 -9.99
C ASN A 116 -1.61 -26.20 -11.48
N GLU A 117 -2.41 -25.20 -11.86
CA GLU A 117 -2.78 -24.91 -13.25
C GLU A 117 -1.88 -23.83 -13.87
N ALA A 118 -0.86 -23.37 -13.13
CA ALA A 118 0.07 -22.35 -13.58
C ALA A 118 0.87 -22.82 -14.80
N VAL A 119 0.85 -22.03 -15.88
CA VAL A 119 1.65 -22.31 -17.07
C VAL A 119 2.94 -21.51 -17.01
N LEU A 120 4.06 -22.21 -16.87
CA LEU A 120 5.40 -21.65 -16.91
C LEU A 120 5.87 -21.52 -18.36
N ILE A 121 6.17 -20.30 -18.79
CA ILE A 121 6.77 -19.99 -20.09
C ILE A 121 8.31 -19.93 -19.99
N GLY A 122 8.82 -19.45 -18.86
CA GLY A 122 10.26 -19.32 -18.59
C GLY A 122 10.88 -20.53 -17.89
N ASP A 123 12.22 -20.55 -17.79
CA ASP A 123 12.93 -21.56 -17.02
C ASP A 123 12.89 -21.22 -15.51
N PRO A 124 12.19 -22.04 -14.68
CA PRO A 124 12.14 -21.83 -13.24
C PRO A 124 13.50 -22.06 -12.55
N ASN A 125 14.46 -22.69 -13.23
CA ASN A 125 15.79 -22.98 -12.71
C ASN A 125 16.84 -21.92 -13.06
N SER A 126 16.45 -20.86 -13.77
CA SER A 126 17.32 -19.72 -14.03
C SER A 126 17.83 -19.09 -12.72
N ASP A 127 19.05 -18.55 -12.75
CA ASP A 127 19.65 -17.92 -11.56
C ASP A 127 18.81 -16.74 -11.05
N GLU A 128 18.17 -16.00 -11.97
CA GLU A 128 17.23 -14.93 -11.65
C GLU A 128 15.99 -15.45 -10.91
N ALA A 129 15.37 -16.54 -11.38
CA ALA A 129 14.21 -17.15 -10.74
C ALA A 129 14.54 -17.68 -9.34
N LYS A 130 15.69 -18.34 -9.18
CA LYS A 130 16.20 -18.80 -7.88
C LYS A 130 16.46 -17.63 -6.94
N GLY A 131 17.07 -16.55 -7.43
CA GLY A 131 17.30 -15.32 -6.68
C GLY A 131 16.00 -14.66 -6.21
N ALA A 132 15.01 -14.57 -7.09
CA ALA A 132 13.68 -14.06 -6.76
C ALA A 132 12.98 -14.92 -5.71
N LYS A 133 13.01 -16.26 -5.85
CA LYS A 133 12.45 -17.20 -4.87
C LYS A 133 13.12 -17.05 -3.51
N ALA A 134 14.46 -16.97 -3.47
CA ALA A 134 15.22 -16.77 -2.24
C ALA A 134 14.86 -15.44 -1.54
N THR A 135 14.72 -14.36 -2.30
CA THR A 135 14.28 -13.05 -1.77
C THR A 135 12.88 -13.13 -1.17
N LEU A 136 11.93 -13.79 -1.84
CA LEU A 136 10.57 -13.97 -1.32
C LEU A 136 10.54 -14.83 -0.04
N ILE A 137 11.31 -15.92 0.01
CA ILE A 137 11.46 -16.76 1.20
C ILE A 137 12.02 -15.95 2.37
N LYS A 138 13.09 -15.19 2.13
CA LYS A 138 13.70 -14.33 3.16
C LYS A 138 12.70 -13.32 3.72
N LEU A 139 11.93 -12.65 2.85
CA LEU A 139 10.89 -11.71 3.29
C LEU A 139 9.78 -12.42 4.07
N GLN A 140 9.39 -13.63 3.68
CA GLN A 140 8.44 -14.42 4.45
C GLN A 140 8.97 -14.76 5.85
N GLU A 141 10.22 -15.22 5.96
CA GLU A 141 10.87 -15.55 7.23
C GLU A 141 10.95 -14.32 8.14
N GLU A 142 11.31 -13.16 7.61
CA GLU A 142 11.31 -11.90 8.38
C GLU A 142 9.92 -11.55 8.94
N ALA A 143 8.85 -11.80 8.19
CA ALA A 143 7.47 -11.61 8.66
C ALA A 143 7.06 -12.64 9.72
N GLU A 144 7.46 -13.91 9.56
CA GLU A 144 7.20 -14.98 10.53
C GLU A 144 7.94 -14.72 11.86
N ASP A 145 9.19 -14.30 11.79
CA ASP A 145 10.00 -13.89 12.95
C ASP A 145 9.36 -12.72 13.69
N ALA A 146 8.86 -11.72 12.97
CA ALA A 146 8.17 -10.58 13.56
C ALA A 146 6.88 -10.98 14.27
N LEU A 147 6.11 -11.87 13.65
CA LEU A 147 4.88 -12.40 14.24
C LEU A 147 5.21 -13.21 15.50
N ALA A 148 6.27 -14.02 15.49
CA ALA A 148 6.74 -14.77 16.65
C ALA A 148 7.17 -13.84 17.79
N LYS A 149 7.94 -12.79 17.50
CA LYS A 149 8.34 -11.77 18.47
C LYS A 149 7.14 -11.06 19.09
N LEU A 150 6.11 -10.70 18.31
CA LEU A 150 4.87 -10.10 18.83
C LEU A 150 4.01 -11.06 19.65
N LYS A 151 4.08 -12.36 19.36
CA LYS A 151 3.41 -13.38 20.17
C LYS A 151 4.10 -13.55 21.52
N ALA A 152 5.43 -13.49 21.57
CA ALA A 152 6.20 -13.55 22.80
C ALA A 152 6.09 -12.25 23.61
N ASN A 153 6.19 -11.10 22.96
CA ASN A 153 6.12 -9.78 23.57
C ASN A 153 5.18 -8.86 22.77
N PRO A 154 3.95 -8.62 23.26
CA PRO A 154 2.99 -7.68 22.68
C PRO A 154 3.51 -6.26 22.43
N GLN A 155 4.55 -5.83 23.17
CA GLN A 155 5.13 -4.49 23.10
C GLN A 155 6.50 -4.49 22.41
N GLU A 156 6.87 -5.53 21.65
CA GLU A 156 8.15 -5.59 20.95
C GLU A 156 8.27 -4.51 19.88
N ASP A 157 9.30 -3.66 19.96
CA ASP A 157 9.56 -2.65 18.93
C ASP A 157 10.07 -3.31 17.63
N LEU A 158 9.24 -3.21 16.60
CA LEU A 158 9.52 -3.73 15.27
C LEU A 158 9.72 -2.62 14.24
N SER A 159 9.81 -1.35 14.66
CA SER A 159 9.95 -0.20 13.76
C SER A 159 11.16 -0.30 12.82
N PHE A 160 12.23 -0.99 13.26
CA PHE A 160 13.40 -1.28 12.43
C PHE A 160 13.09 -2.14 11.20
N MET A 161 11.97 -2.89 11.20
CA MET A 161 11.60 -3.72 10.07
C MET A 161 11.02 -2.93 8.90
N ILE A 162 10.47 -1.73 9.14
CA ILE A 162 9.88 -0.89 8.08
C ILE A 162 10.89 -0.69 6.93
N THR A 163 12.17 -0.53 7.26
CA THR A 163 13.24 -0.36 6.27
C THR A 163 13.78 -1.67 5.70
N ARG A 164 13.83 -2.75 6.51
CA ARG A 164 14.30 -4.07 6.07
C ARG A 164 13.32 -4.76 5.12
N PHE A 165 12.04 -4.55 5.38
CA PHE A 165 10.96 -5.05 4.55
C PHE A 165 10.84 -4.15 3.31
N GLY A 166 11.71 -4.38 2.32
CA GLY A 166 11.76 -3.58 1.11
C GLY A 166 10.57 -3.87 0.19
N ILE A 167 9.71 -2.87 -0.08
CA ILE A 167 8.73 -2.97 -1.19
C ILE A 167 9.45 -3.10 -2.53
N GLY A 168 10.63 -2.49 -2.67
CA GLY A 168 11.48 -2.60 -3.85
C GLY A 168 11.81 -4.06 -4.14
N ASP A 169 12.46 -4.73 -3.20
CA ASP A 169 12.88 -6.13 -3.31
C ASP A 169 11.68 -7.06 -3.57
N LEU A 170 10.56 -6.84 -2.87
CA LEU A 170 9.33 -7.58 -3.12
C LEU A 170 8.83 -7.39 -4.55
N ARG A 171 8.80 -6.15 -5.05
CA ARG A 171 8.34 -5.83 -6.41
C ARG A 171 9.26 -6.41 -7.47
N GLU A 172 10.56 -6.29 -7.29
CA GLU A 172 11.56 -6.83 -8.21
C GLU A 172 11.44 -8.35 -8.29
N ALA A 173 11.48 -9.05 -7.15
CA ALA A 173 11.36 -10.50 -7.10
C ALA A 173 10.04 -10.98 -7.72
N SER A 174 8.90 -10.39 -7.36
CA SER A 174 7.61 -10.79 -7.93
C SER A 174 7.45 -10.44 -9.41
N ASN A 175 8.08 -9.37 -9.91
CA ASN A 175 8.09 -9.09 -11.35
C ASN A 175 8.87 -10.15 -12.13
N ILE A 176 9.98 -10.65 -11.58
CA ILE A 176 10.70 -11.79 -12.16
C ILE A 176 9.78 -13.01 -12.23
N VAL A 177 9.03 -13.31 -11.17
CA VAL A 177 8.03 -14.41 -11.18
C VAL A 177 6.99 -14.20 -12.27
N ASN A 178 6.41 -13.00 -12.36
CA ASN A 178 5.39 -12.69 -13.36
C ASN A 178 5.87 -12.90 -14.79
N ASN A 179 7.16 -12.63 -15.06
CA ASN A 179 7.75 -12.82 -16.39
C ASN A 179 7.98 -14.29 -16.75
N LEU A 180 7.97 -15.21 -15.78
CA LEU A 180 8.08 -16.65 -16.00
C LEU A 180 6.73 -17.30 -16.34
N MET A 181 5.63 -16.59 -16.11
CA MET A 181 4.26 -17.09 -16.21
C MET A 181 3.60 -16.65 -17.52
N ASP A 182 2.57 -17.40 -17.95
CA ASP A 182 1.64 -16.91 -18.97
C ASP A 182 0.81 -15.72 -18.47
N GLU A 183 0.23 -14.94 -19.39
CA GLU A 183 -0.49 -13.70 -19.07
C GLU A 183 -1.61 -13.92 -18.04
N THR A 184 -2.29 -15.08 -18.10
CA THR A 184 -3.41 -15.36 -17.21
C THR A 184 -2.96 -15.71 -15.79
N THR A 185 -1.91 -16.53 -15.66
CA THR A 185 -1.31 -16.85 -14.35
C THR A 185 -0.60 -15.63 -13.75
N ALA A 186 0.09 -14.84 -14.59
CA ALA A 186 0.75 -13.61 -14.20
C ALA A 186 -0.23 -12.59 -13.59
N ALA A 187 -1.47 -12.52 -14.08
CA ALA A 187 -2.50 -11.67 -13.48
C ALA A 187 -2.86 -12.10 -12.04
N GLY A 188 -2.88 -13.41 -11.78
CA GLY A 188 -3.07 -13.98 -10.44
C GLY A 188 -1.92 -13.65 -9.49
N THR A 189 -0.68 -13.88 -9.91
CA THR A 189 0.51 -13.57 -9.09
C THR A 189 0.66 -12.07 -8.83
N GLN A 190 0.33 -11.21 -9.81
CA GLN A 190 0.26 -9.75 -9.61
C GLN A 190 -0.79 -9.35 -8.56
N ARG A 191 -1.93 -10.06 -8.48
CA ARG A 191 -2.91 -9.83 -7.41
C ARG A 191 -2.33 -10.17 -6.05
N LEU A 192 -1.65 -11.31 -5.91
CA LEU A 192 -0.99 -11.71 -4.66
C LEU A 192 0.05 -10.67 -4.23
N GLN A 193 0.88 -10.22 -5.17
CA GLN A 193 1.84 -9.12 -4.94
C GLN A 193 1.15 -7.86 -4.39
N ARG A 194 0.02 -7.43 -4.99
CA ARG A 194 -0.75 -6.26 -4.50
C ARG A 194 -1.28 -6.48 -3.08
N LEU A 195 -1.79 -7.67 -2.77
CA LEU A 195 -2.28 -8.01 -1.44
C LEU A 195 -1.16 -8.01 -0.39
N MET A 196 0.02 -8.55 -0.73
CA MET A 196 1.20 -8.48 0.13
C MET A 196 1.63 -7.04 0.40
N ILE A 197 1.65 -6.19 -0.63
CA ILE A 197 1.97 -4.76 -0.49
C ILE A 197 0.94 -4.04 0.41
N GLN A 198 -0.35 -4.34 0.24
CA GLN A 198 -1.41 -3.77 1.07
C GLN A 198 -1.27 -4.17 2.53
N ALA A 199 -1.06 -5.46 2.81
CA ALA A 199 -0.85 -5.98 4.16
C ALA A 199 0.38 -5.32 4.82
N LYS A 200 1.45 -5.13 4.04
CA LYS A 200 2.63 -4.40 4.51
C LYS A 200 2.32 -2.95 4.88
N TYR A 201 1.60 -2.20 4.05
CA TYR A 201 1.25 -0.82 4.39
C TYR A 201 0.41 -0.74 5.67
N GLN A 202 -0.55 -1.66 5.85
CA GLN A 202 -1.33 -1.75 7.09
C GLN A 202 -0.44 -2.03 8.31
N PHE A 203 0.55 -2.90 8.15
CA PHE A 203 1.56 -3.16 9.17
C PHE A 203 2.39 -1.89 9.48
N GLU A 204 2.88 -1.18 8.48
CA GLU A 204 3.68 0.04 8.64
C GLU A 204 2.90 1.20 9.29
N ASP A 205 1.60 1.30 9.04
CA ASP A 205 0.75 2.34 9.62
C ASP A 205 0.51 2.10 11.12
N ASP A 206 0.37 0.84 11.53
CA ASP A 206 0.03 0.47 12.90
C ASP A 206 1.22 0.16 13.80
N ILE A 207 2.39 -0.12 13.23
CA ILE A 207 3.57 -0.51 14.00
C ILE A 207 4.17 0.58 14.89
N PRO A 208 4.22 1.88 14.52
CA PRO A 208 4.79 2.90 15.39
C PRO A 208 3.96 3.01 16.66
N PHE A 209 4.62 3.15 17.80
CA PHE A 209 3.89 3.30 19.05
C PHE A 209 3.02 4.56 19.04
N PRO A 210 1.78 4.49 19.56
CA PRO A 210 0.94 5.67 19.67
C PRO A 210 1.60 6.68 20.61
N VAL A 211 1.63 7.94 20.19
CA VAL A 211 2.11 9.06 21.02
C VAL A 211 0.93 9.88 21.49
N SER A 212 0.92 10.24 22.78
CA SER A 212 -0.05 11.19 23.31
C SER A 212 0.15 12.59 22.70
N GLN A 213 -0.81 13.48 22.87
CA GLN A 213 -0.67 14.90 22.46
C GLN A 213 0.56 15.58 23.08
N LYS A 214 1.04 15.07 24.22
CA LYS A 214 2.24 15.56 24.92
C LYS A 214 3.54 14.89 24.44
N GLY A 215 3.48 14.04 23.40
CA GLY A 215 4.63 13.31 22.87
C GLY A 215 5.06 12.09 23.70
N VAL A 216 4.36 11.77 24.79
CA VAL A 216 4.67 10.58 25.59
C VAL A 216 4.21 9.34 24.84
N VAL A 217 5.13 8.39 24.65
CA VAL A 217 4.89 7.08 24.03
C VAL A 217 3.98 6.25 24.93
N GLN A 218 2.88 5.75 24.38
CA GLN A 218 1.94 4.89 25.09
C GLN A 218 2.09 3.43 24.62
N PRO A 219 1.81 2.45 25.50
CA PRO A 219 1.79 1.06 25.11
C PRO A 219 0.73 0.81 24.02
N ARG A 220 0.98 -0.16 23.16
CA ARG A 220 0.00 -0.59 22.15
C ARG A 220 -1.21 -1.22 22.82
N GLY A 221 -2.39 -0.73 22.44
CA GLY A 221 -3.66 -1.36 22.83
C GLY A 221 -3.96 -2.63 22.02
N GLU A 222 -4.81 -3.49 22.56
CA GLU A 222 -5.15 -4.81 22.00
C GLU A 222 -5.66 -4.73 20.55
N LYS A 223 -6.51 -3.74 20.24
CA LYS A 223 -7.06 -3.56 18.88
C LYS A 223 -5.97 -3.28 17.85
N ARG A 224 -4.97 -2.45 18.19
CA ARG A 224 -3.86 -2.15 17.30
C ARG A 224 -2.96 -3.37 17.13
N LEU A 225 -2.65 -4.05 18.22
CA LEU A 225 -1.89 -5.30 18.18
C LEU A 225 -2.59 -6.36 17.30
N ALA A 226 -3.91 -6.51 17.41
CA ALA A 226 -4.68 -7.42 16.57
C ALA A 226 -4.53 -7.06 15.08
N ARG A 227 -4.63 -5.78 14.71
CA ARG A 227 -4.42 -5.33 13.32
C ARG A 227 -3.01 -5.62 12.81
N ILE A 228 -1.98 -5.40 13.63
CA ILE A 228 -0.60 -5.74 13.27
C ILE A 228 -0.45 -7.25 13.01
N LYS A 229 -1.02 -8.08 13.89
CA LYS A 229 -0.98 -9.55 13.74
C LYS A 229 -1.72 -9.98 12.47
N THR A 230 -2.92 -9.47 12.23
CA THR A 230 -3.69 -9.75 11.02
C THR A 230 -2.93 -9.34 9.76
N ALA A 231 -2.33 -8.16 9.73
CA ALA A 231 -1.53 -7.70 8.60
C ALA A 231 -0.33 -8.63 8.31
N LEU A 232 0.39 -9.08 9.34
CA LEU A 232 1.49 -10.05 9.18
C LEU A 232 0.98 -11.42 8.72
N GLU A 233 -0.11 -11.91 9.30
CA GLU A 233 -0.71 -13.20 8.92
C GLU A 233 -1.23 -13.19 7.48
N GLU A 234 -1.86 -12.10 7.06
CA GLU A 234 -2.26 -11.88 5.67
C GLU A 234 -1.04 -11.85 4.75
N TYR A 235 0.01 -11.11 5.10
CA TYR A 235 1.24 -11.09 4.31
C TYR A 235 1.83 -12.50 4.15
N ILE A 236 1.98 -13.25 5.25
CA ILE A 236 2.54 -14.61 5.24
C ILE A 236 1.67 -15.54 4.41
N LYS A 237 0.34 -15.44 4.54
CA LYS A 237 -0.60 -16.23 3.75
C LYS A 237 -0.42 -15.99 2.26
N GLN A 238 -0.42 -14.72 1.83
CA GLN A 238 -0.25 -14.36 0.42
C GLN A 238 1.14 -14.73 -0.11
N SER A 239 2.18 -14.60 0.72
CA SER A 239 3.55 -15.02 0.38
C SER A 239 3.63 -16.53 0.13
N LYS A 240 3.04 -17.34 1.01
CA LYS A 240 2.99 -18.80 0.85
C LYS A 240 2.21 -19.20 -0.40
N GLU A 241 1.13 -18.49 -0.69
CA GLU A 241 0.34 -18.71 -1.90
C GLU A 241 1.15 -18.37 -3.16
N LEU A 242 1.86 -17.23 -3.17
CA LEU A 242 2.74 -16.84 -4.28
C LEU A 242 3.88 -17.84 -4.48
N LEU A 243 4.48 -18.35 -3.41
CA LEU A 243 5.57 -19.33 -3.49
C LEU A 243 5.14 -20.70 -4.03
N ARG A 244 3.84 -21.02 -4.04
CA ARG A 244 3.32 -22.25 -4.66
C ARG A 244 3.34 -22.23 -6.19
N PHE A 245 3.54 -21.06 -6.79
CA PHE A 245 3.70 -20.94 -8.24
C PHE A 245 5.14 -21.28 -8.70
N PHE A 246 6.07 -21.59 -7.79
CA PHE A 246 7.44 -22.02 -8.10
C PHE A 246 7.65 -23.52 -7.99
#